data_AF-L8DCR5-F1
#
_entry.id   AF-L8DCR5-F1
#
_cell.length_a   1.000
_cell.length_b   1.000
_cell.length_c   1.000
_cell.angle_alpha   90.00
_cell.angle_beta   90.00
_cell.angle_gamma   90.00
#
_symmetry.space_group_name_H-M   'P 1'
#
loop_
_entity.id
_entity.type
_entity.pdbx_description
1 polymer ?
#
loop_
_entity_poly.entity_id
_entity_poly.type
_entity_poly.pdbx_seq_one_letter_code
_entity_poly.pdbx_strand_id
1 'polypeptide(L)'
;MNGQDIRDLLSMKSSAAYAVAGFYILACVVCASATLDGVSAVWPPFVAVLVFAGAVMLLLGAPGDPLSPRVTALLTASGPVAAALDFAVLPVPVSGALQTWPLGMSVVIYTFMCVRGRTLAAWLGLALSLSVAIGWAVLTDQGALYGLSS
;
A
#
# COMPACT_ATOMS: atom_id res chain seq x y z
N MET A 1 27.54 -27.98 -18.27
CA MET A 1 26.65 -27.05 -17.54
C MET A 1 25.37 -26.94 -18.36
N ASN A 2 24.33 -27.68 -17.95
CA ASN A 2 23.09 -27.87 -18.71
C ASN A 2 22.13 -26.69 -18.49
N GLY A 3 21.45 -26.22 -19.54
CA GLY A 3 20.48 -25.12 -19.51
C GLY A 3 19.21 -25.34 -18.66
N GLN A 4 19.18 -26.34 -17.77
CA GLN A 4 18.20 -26.44 -16.68
C GLN A 4 18.59 -25.54 -15.50
N ASP A 5 19.88 -25.46 -15.17
CA ASP A 5 20.43 -24.66 -14.06
C ASP A 5 20.21 -23.15 -14.26
N ILE A 6 20.35 -22.66 -15.50
CA ILE A 6 20.06 -21.26 -15.86
C ILE A 6 18.55 -20.97 -15.78
N ARG A 7 17.69 -21.94 -16.12
CA ARG A 7 16.24 -21.78 -15.99
C ARG A 7 15.79 -21.83 -14.54
N ASP A 8 16.43 -22.61 -13.67
CA ASP A 8 16.18 -22.60 -12.23
C ASP A 8 16.68 -21.30 -11.57
N LEU A 9 17.85 -20.79 -11.98
CA LEU A 9 18.36 -19.48 -11.55
C LEU A 9 17.46 -18.31 -11.98
N LEU A 10 16.88 -18.37 -13.19
CA LEU A 10 15.94 -17.35 -13.68
C LEU A 10 14.52 -17.53 -13.13
N SER A 11 14.09 -18.76 -12.88
CA SER A 11 12.80 -19.10 -12.26
C SER A 11 12.71 -18.62 -10.81
N MET A 12 13.82 -18.73 -10.05
CA MET A 12 13.93 -18.19 -8.68
C MET A 12 13.67 -16.68 -8.59
N LYS A 13 13.96 -15.92 -9.65
CA LYS A 13 13.74 -14.46 -9.67
C LYS A 13 12.24 -14.11 -9.63
N SER A 14 11.36 -14.99 -10.12
CA SER A 14 9.92 -14.73 -10.13
C SER A 14 9.20 -15.33 -8.91
N SER A 15 9.55 -16.55 -8.50
CA SER A 15 8.86 -17.21 -7.37
C SER A 15 9.09 -16.51 -6.03
N ALA A 16 10.31 -16.04 -5.78
CA ALA A 16 10.63 -15.27 -4.57
C ALA A 16 9.88 -13.93 -4.53
N ALA A 17 9.74 -13.24 -5.67
CA ALA A 17 9.00 -11.99 -5.75
C ALA A 17 7.50 -12.18 -5.45
N TYR A 18 6.90 -13.27 -5.97
CA TYR A 18 5.52 -13.63 -5.63
C TYR A 18 5.38 -14.07 -4.17
N ALA A 19 6.37 -14.74 -3.58
CA ALA A 19 6.36 -15.06 -2.16
C ALA A 19 6.37 -13.80 -1.29
N VAL A 20 7.24 -12.82 -1.60
CA VAL A 20 7.27 -11.52 -0.91
C VAL A 20 5.95 -10.77 -1.08
N ALA A 21 5.36 -10.78 -2.26
CA ALA A 21 4.03 -10.20 -2.47
C ALA A 21 2.94 -10.91 -1.66
N GLY A 22 3.01 -12.24 -1.56
CA GLY A 22 2.12 -13.02 -0.70
C GLY A 22 2.25 -12.63 0.77
N PHE A 23 3.48 -12.50 1.29
CA PHE A 23 3.73 -12.02 2.65
C PHE A 23 3.25 -10.58 2.86
N TYR A 24 3.44 -9.69 1.88
CA TYR A 24 2.94 -8.32 1.93
C TYR A 24 1.41 -8.28 2.00
N ILE A 25 0.72 -9.06 1.17
CA ILE A 25 -0.75 -9.14 1.20
C ILE A 25 -1.22 -9.73 2.53
N LEU A 26 -0.56 -10.78 3.03
CA LEU A 26 -0.85 -11.36 4.34
C LEU A 26 -0.68 -10.32 5.45
N ALA A 27 0.39 -9.52 5.41
CA ALA A 27 0.62 -8.45 6.37
C ALA A 27 -0.52 -7.40 6.31
N CYS A 28 -0.96 -7.01 5.11
CA CYS A 28 -2.12 -6.13 4.94
C CYS A 28 -3.40 -6.73 5.56
N VAL A 29 -3.67 -8.02 5.33
CA VAL A 29 -4.82 -8.74 5.92
C VAL A 29 -4.73 -8.76 7.44
N VAL A 30 -3.54 -9.05 7.99
CA VAL A 30 -3.31 -9.08 9.44
C VAL A 30 -3.55 -7.71 10.04
N CYS A 31 -2.98 -6.65 9.45
CA CYS A 31 -3.21 -5.28 9.88
C CYS A 31 -4.71 -4.93 9.88
N ALA A 32 -5.40 -5.13 8.75
CA ALA A 32 -6.82 -4.84 8.62
C ALA A 32 -7.67 -5.62 9.64
N SER A 33 -7.32 -6.89 9.90
CA SER A 33 -8.05 -7.75 10.85
C SER A 33 -7.81 -7.33 12.30
N ALA A 34 -6.58 -6.91 12.62
CA ALA A 34 -6.19 -6.47 13.95
C ALA A 34 -6.75 -5.09 14.33
N THR A 35 -7.34 -4.36 13.38
CA THR A 35 -7.87 -3.01 13.57
C THR A 35 -9.38 -2.92 13.39
N LEU A 36 -10.10 -4.05 13.43
CA LEU A 36 -11.56 -4.09 13.26
C LEU A 36 -12.32 -3.64 14.52
N ASP A 37 -11.69 -3.61 15.69
CA ASP A 37 -12.38 -3.22 16.91
C ASP A 37 -12.84 -1.76 16.84
N GLY A 38 -14.15 -1.56 16.94
CA GLY A 38 -14.79 -0.24 16.92
C GLY A 38 -15.03 0.37 15.54
N VAL A 39 -14.66 -0.29 14.44
CA VAL A 39 -14.94 0.25 13.10
C VAL A 39 -16.43 0.26 12.79
N SER A 40 -16.91 1.28 12.09
CA SER A 40 -18.33 1.40 11.73
C SER A 40 -18.79 0.39 10.68
N ALA A 41 -17.87 -0.08 9.82
CA ALA A 41 -18.08 -1.18 8.89
C ALA A 41 -16.78 -1.95 8.65
N VAL A 42 -16.86 -3.28 8.58
CA VAL A 42 -15.68 -4.15 8.43
C VAL A 42 -15.20 -4.31 6.98
N TRP A 43 -16.04 -4.00 5.99
CA TRP A 43 -15.71 -4.22 4.59
C TRP A 43 -14.66 -3.25 4.02
N PRO A 44 -14.59 -1.94 4.38
CA PRO A 44 -13.65 -1.01 3.76
C PRO A 44 -12.16 -1.36 4.00
N PRO A 45 -11.73 -1.78 5.20
CA PRO A 45 -10.35 -2.23 5.41
C PRO A 45 -9.96 -3.40 4.49
N PHE A 46 -10.87 -4.36 4.26
CA PHE A 46 -10.61 -5.45 3.32
C PHE A 46 -10.60 -4.98 1.86
N VAL A 47 -11.37 -3.96 1.48
CA VAL A 47 -11.25 -3.35 0.14
C VAL A 47 -9.90 -2.64 0.01
N ALA A 48 -9.39 -1.99 1.05
CA ALA A 48 -8.04 -1.43 1.06
C ALA A 48 -6.96 -2.52 0.86
N VAL A 49 -7.13 -3.70 1.47
CA VAL A 49 -6.27 -4.86 1.19
C VAL A 49 -6.33 -5.25 -0.29
N LEU A 50 -7.51 -5.29 -0.90
CA LEU A 50 -7.66 -5.60 -2.32
C LEU A 50 -6.99 -4.55 -3.22
N VAL A 51 -7.02 -3.26 -2.84
CA VAL A 51 -6.30 -2.19 -3.53
C VAL A 51 -4.79 -2.44 -3.51
N PHE A 52 -4.22 -2.78 -2.36
CA PHE A 52 -2.78 -3.08 -2.26
C PHE A 52 -2.39 -4.40 -2.92
N ALA A 53 -3.23 -5.43 -2.82
CA ALA A 53 -3.04 -6.68 -3.56
C ALA A 53 -3.05 -6.44 -5.07
N GLY A 54 -3.99 -5.63 -5.57
CA GLY A 54 -4.02 -5.19 -6.96
C GLY A 54 -2.75 -4.43 -7.35
N ALA A 55 -2.31 -3.47 -6.52
CA ALA A 55 -1.11 -2.67 -6.76
C ALA A 55 0.17 -3.52 -6.83
N VAL A 56 0.38 -4.44 -5.89
CA VAL A 56 1.58 -5.29 -5.90
C VAL A 56 1.56 -6.26 -7.09
N MET A 57 0.40 -6.80 -7.46
CA MET A 57 0.28 -7.65 -8.65
C MET A 57 0.51 -6.85 -9.95
N LEU A 58 0.04 -5.60 -10.01
CA LEU A 58 0.31 -4.68 -11.11
C LEU A 58 1.81 -4.41 -11.24
N LEU A 59 2.48 -4.19 -10.10
CA LEU A 59 3.92 -3.94 -10.03
C LEU A 59 4.73 -5.16 -10.50
N LEU A 60 4.36 -6.37 -10.09
CA LEU A 60 5.02 -7.60 -10.51
C LEU A 60 4.79 -7.91 -12.00
N GLY A 61 3.57 -7.67 -12.49
CA GLY A 61 3.18 -7.97 -13.88
C GLY A 61 3.55 -6.90 -14.90
N ALA A 62 3.89 -5.67 -14.47
CA ALA A 62 4.19 -4.57 -15.39
C ALA A 62 5.53 -4.78 -16.11
N PRO A 63 5.53 -4.85 -17.46
CA PRO A 63 6.75 -4.98 -18.24
C PRO A 63 7.51 -3.66 -18.31
N GLY A 64 8.84 -3.78 -18.29
CA GLY A 64 9.76 -2.67 -18.55
C GLY A 64 9.97 -1.72 -17.37
N ASP A 65 11.09 -1.01 -17.45
CA ASP A 65 11.45 0.11 -16.60
C ASP A 65 11.85 1.29 -17.51
N PRO A 66 11.25 2.49 -17.36
CA PRO A 66 10.28 2.85 -16.32
C PRO A 66 8.88 2.32 -16.58
N LEU A 67 8.08 2.16 -15.52
CA LEU A 67 6.67 1.73 -15.59
C LEU A 67 5.86 2.59 -16.55
N SER A 68 4.86 2.00 -17.22
CA SER A 68 3.95 2.77 -18.10
C SER A 68 3.21 3.87 -17.32
N PRO A 69 2.81 4.99 -17.96
CA PRO A 69 2.11 6.08 -17.27
C PRO A 69 0.82 5.62 -16.58
N ARG A 70 0.08 4.68 -17.19
CA ARG A 70 -1.15 4.12 -16.62
C ARG A 70 -0.89 3.32 -15.35
N VAL A 71 0.11 2.43 -15.37
CA VAL A 71 0.52 1.66 -14.18
C VAL A 71 1.01 2.60 -13.09
N THR A 72 1.83 3.58 -13.47
CA THR A 72 2.35 4.60 -12.54
C THR A 72 1.21 5.34 -11.83
N ALA A 73 0.19 5.80 -12.57
CA ALA A 73 -0.95 6.50 -11.99
C ALA A 73 -1.76 5.61 -11.02
N LEU A 74 -2.00 4.35 -11.40
CA LEU A 74 -2.72 3.39 -10.55
C LEU A 74 -1.95 3.10 -9.24
N LEU A 75 -0.64 2.92 -9.31
CA LEU A 75 0.20 2.71 -8.14
C LEU A 75 0.30 3.98 -7.28
N THR A 76 0.45 5.16 -7.88
CA THR A 76 0.42 6.44 -7.15
C THR A 76 -0.88 6.59 -6.36
N ALA A 77 -2.02 6.21 -6.93
CA ALA A 77 -3.33 6.31 -6.30
C ALA A 77 -3.60 5.23 -5.23
N SER A 78 -2.85 4.12 -5.18
CA SER A 78 -3.19 3.01 -4.27
C SER A 78 -3.10 3.40 -2.80
N GLY A 79 -2.09 4.16 -2.39
CA GLY A 79 -1.95 4.67 -1.02
C GLY A 79 -3.09 5.57 -0.55
N PRO A 80 -3.40 6.71 -1.23
CA PRO A 80 -4.47 7.59 -0.79
C PRO A 80 -5.85 6.93 -0.85
N VAL A 81 -6.10 6.05 -1.82
CA VAL A 81 -7.38 5.30 -1.90
C VAL A 81 -7.51 4.32 -0.73
N ALA A 82 -6.47 3.54 -0.45
CA ALA A 82 -6.49 2.60 0.67
C ALA A 82 -6.62 3.32 2.02
N ALA A 83 -5.88 4.43 2.22
CA ALA A 83 -5.99 5.25 3.41
C ALA A 83 -7.39 5.86 3.58
N ALA A 84 -7.98 6.38 2.51
CA ALA A 84 -9.33 6.95 2.57
C ALA A 84 -10.40 5.90 2.90
N LEU A 85 -10.27 4.67 2.38
CA LEU A 85 -11.18 3.57 2.69
C LEU A 85 -11.13 3.18 4.17
N ASP A 86 -9.93 3.05 4.73
CA ASP A 86 -9.73 2.65 6.12
C ASP A 86 -10.16 3.77 7.08
N PHE A 87 -9.75 5.01 6.81
CA PHE A 87 -10.08 6.19 7.64
C PHE A 87 -11.56 6.57 7.63
N ALA A 88 -12.31 6.18 6.59
CA ALA A 88 -13.75 6.40 6.54
C ALA A 88 -14.53 5.64 7.61
N VAL A 89 -13.96 4.57 8.16
CA VAL A 89 -14.62 3.72 9.18
C VAL A 89 -13.87 3.65 10.50
N LEU A 90 -12.71 4.30 10.58
CA LEU A 90 -11.82 4.20 11.73
C LEU A 90 -12.45 4.85 12.97
N PRO A 91 -12.46 4.17 14.13
CA PRO A 91 -12.96 4.76 15.35
C PRO A 91 -12.07 5.92 15.79
N VAL A 92 -12.72 6.96 16.31
CA VAL A 92 -12.08 8.14 16.86
C VAL A 92 -12.42 8.24 18.35
N PRO A 93 -11.44 8.46 19.24
CA PRO A 93 -10.01 8.64 18.96
C PRO A 93 -9.30 7.32 18.62
N VAL A 94 -8.22 7.41 17.87
CA VAL A 94 -7.36 6.26 17.57
C VAL A 94 -6.66 5.78 18.85
N SER A 95 -6.72 4.47 19.04
CA SER A 95 -6.19 3.74 20.20
C SER A 95 -4.75 3.23 20.00
N GLY A 96 -4.28 3.13 18.75
CA GLY A 96 -2.92 2.67 18.46
C GLY A 96 -2.49 2.89 17.01
N ALA A 97 -1.16 2.99 16.79
CA ALA A 97 -0.56 3.28 15.50
C ALA A 97 -0.87 2.24 14.40
N LEU A 98 -1.28 1.02 14.77
CA LEU A 98 -1.67 0.03 13.77
C LEU A 98 -2.94 0.43 13.01
N GLN A 99 -3.79 1.29 13.58
CA GLN A 99 -5.00 1.79 12.94
C GLN A 99 -4.74 2.71 11.74
N THR A 100 -3.48 3.13 11.52
CA THR A 100 -3.06 3.90 10.33
C THR A 100 -2.22 3.05 9.37
N TRP A 101 -2.34 1.73 9.45
CA TRP A 101 -1.60 0.74 8.66
C TRP A 101 -1.53 1.00 7.15
N PRO A 102 -2.54 1.58 6.45
CA PRO A 102 -2.43 1.80 5.01
C PRO A 102 -1.28 2.76 4.65
N LEU A 103 -0.94 3.70 5.54
CA LEU A 103 0.18 4.62 5.32
C LEU A 103 1.49 3.85 5.21
N GLY A 104 1.79 2.98 6.17
CA GLY A 104 2.99 2.13 6.14
C GLY A 104 3.02 1.17 4.95
N MET A 105 1.89 0.54 4.61
CA MET A 105 1.81 -0.39 3.48
C MET A 105 1.97 0.29 2.12
N SER A 106 1.55 1.56 2.00
CA SER A 106 1.73 2.34 0.78
C SER A 106 3.21 2.62 0.47
N VAL A 107 4.04 2.80 1.50
CA VAL A 107 5.48 3.07 1.35
C VAL A 107 6.17 1.93 0.61
N VAL A 108 5.79 0.68 0.86
CA VAL A 108 6.35 -0.49 0.16
C VAL A 108 6.17 -0.35 -1.36
N ILE A 109 4.95 -0.02 -1.81
CA ILE A 109 4.64 0.19 -3.23
C ILE A 109 5.45 1.35 -3.80
N TYR A 110 5.50 2.47 -3.08
CA TYR A 110 6.23 3.68 -3.50
C TYR A 110 7.74 3.45 -3.56
N THR A 111 8.32 2.68 -2.65
CA THR A 111 9.73 2.28 -2.71
C THR A 111 10.02 1.50 -3.98
N PHE A 112 9.18 0.53 -4.35
CA PHE A 112 9.36 -0.20 -5.61
C PHE A 112 9.15 0.67 -6.85
N MET A 113 8.25 1.66 -6.79
CA MET A 113 8.14 2.67 -7.86
C MET A 113 9.43 3.49 -8.03
N CYS A 114 10.10 3.85 -6.94
CA CYS A 114 11.40 4.53 -6.99
C CYS A 114 12.46 3.64 -7.66
N VAL A 115 12.51 2.35 -7.31
CA VAL A 115 13.43 1.38 -7.94
C VAL A 115 13.16 1.24 -9.44
N ARG A 116 11.88 1.30 -9.85
CA ARG A 116 11.46 1.24 -11.26
C ARG A 116 11.44 2.59 -11.99
N GLY A 117 12.19 3.60 -11.50
CA GLY A 117 12.42 4.87 -12.20
C GLY A 117 11.24 5.86 -12.17
N ARG A 118 10.27 5.69 -11.27
CA ARG A 118 9.11 6.58 -11.11
C ARG A 118 9.09 7.31 -9.76
N THR A 119 10.27 7.74 -9.28
CA THR A 119 10.47 8.38 -7.98
C THR A 119 9.56 9.58 -7.73
N LEU A 120 9.42 10.51 -8.68
CA LEU A 120 8.55 11.69 -8.49
C LEU A 120 7.07 11.30 -8.30
N ALA A 121 6.60 10.29 -9.02
CA ALA A 121 5.23 9.81 -8.90
C ALA A 121 4.99 9.05 -7.59
N ALA A 122 6.03 8.38 -7.07
CA ALA A 122 6.02 7.75 -5.75
C ALA A 122 5.91 8.80 -4.64
N TRP A 123 6.72 9.86 -4.70
CA TRP A 123 6.63 11.00 -3.76
C TRP A 123 5.29 11.71 -3.82
N LEU A 124 4.73 11.88 -5.02
CA LEU A 124 3.38 12.42 -5.16
C LEU A 124 2.34 11.53 -4.46
N GLY A 125 2.42 10.20 -4.62
CA GLY A 125 1.53 9.26 -3.96
C GLY A 125 1.65 9.32 -2.43
N LEU A 126 2.88 9.42 -1.92
CA LEU A 126 3.14 9.60 -0.50
C LEU A 126 2.52 10.91 0.03
N ALA A 127 2.76 12.02 -0.67
CA ALA A 127 2.20 13.33 -0.29
C ALA A 127 0.66 13.34 -0.31
N LEU A 128 0.03 12.66 -1.28
CA LEU A 128 -1.41 12.50 -1.34
C LEU A 128 -1.94 11.64 -0.18
N SER A 129 -1.25 10.55 0.16
CA SER A 129 -1.61 9.70 1.32
C SER A 129 -1.54 10.48 2.62
N LEU A 130 -0.49 11.30 2.81
CA LEU A 130 -0.38 12.20 3.97
C LEU A 130 -1.48 13.26 3.97
N SER A 131 -1.84 13.80 2.81
CA SER A 131 -2.94 14.78 2.70
C SER A 131 -4.29 14.17 3.12
N VAL A 132 -4.53 12.90 2.80
CA VAL A 132 -5.72 12.15 3.26
C VAL A 132 -5.69 12.00 4.79
N ALA A 133 -4.54 11.62 5.37
CA ALA A 133 -4.39 11.49 6.82
C ALA A 133 -4.62 12.82 7.56
N ILE A 134 -4.00 13.90 7.09
CA ILE A 134 -4.17 15.25 7.65
C ILE A 134 -5.62 15.70 7.53
N GLY A 135 -6.24 15.53 6.36
CA GLY A 135 -7.63 15.92 6.12
C GLY A 135 -8.60 15.17 7.05
N TRP A 136 -8.42 13.87 7.19
CA TRP A 136 -9.19 13.05 8.13
C TRP A 136 -8.99 13.48 9.59
N ALA A 137 -7.75 13.69 10.02
CA ALA A 137 -7.45 14.11 11.40
C ALA A 137 -8.07 15.47 11.74
N VAL A 138 -8.14 16.39 10.78
CA VAL A 138 -8.84 17.68 10.94
C VAL A 138 -10.35 17.49 11.01
N LEU A 139 -10.94 16.66 10.14
CA LEU A 139 -12.40 16.41 10.13
C LEU A 139 -12.91 15.66 11.37
N THR A 140 -12.01 15.00 12.10
CA THR A 140 -12.30 14.22 13.31
C THR A 140 -11.84 14.89 14.60
N ASP A 141 -11.49 16.19 14.54
CA ASP A 141 -11.03 17.00 15.68
C ASP A 141 -9.78 16.47 16.41
N GLN A 142 -9.00 15.60 15.76
CA GLN A 142 -7.71 15.11 16.28
C GLN A 142 -6.53 16.07 15.98
N GLY A 143 -6.73 16.99 15.03
CA GLY A 143 -5.79 18.05 14.68
C GLY A 143 -4.79 17.66 13.58
N ALA A 144 -4.34 18.65 12.80
CA ALA A 144 -3.49 18.41 11.63
C ALA A 144 -2.13 17.76 11.95
N LEU A 145 -1.53 18.13 13.09
CA LEU A 145 -0.25 17.55 13.55
C LEU A 145 -0.37 16.05 13.84
N TYR A 146 -1.53 15.62 14.35
CA TYR A 146 -1.79 14.21 14.61
C TYR A 146 -1.76 13.41 13.31
N GLY A 147 -2.49 13.88 12.29
CA GLY A 147 -2.52 13.25 10.96
C GLY A 147 -1.16 13.24 10.25
N LEU A 148 -0.28 14.21 10.54
CA LEU A 148 1.09 14.23 10.01
C LEU A 148 2.01 13.21 10.73
N SER A 149 1.77 12.95 12.01
CA SER A 149 2.55 11.99 12.82
C SER A 149 2.06 10.54 12.75
N SER A 150 0.97 10.31 12.02
CA SER A 150 0.25 9.03 11.89
C SER A 150 0.96 8.00 11.01
#